data_AF-A0A6S7HZG3-F1
#
_entry.id   AF-A0A6S7HZG3-F1
#
_cell.length_a   1.000
_cell.length_b   1.000
_cell.length_c   1.000
_cell.angle_alpha   90.00
_cell.angle_beta   90.00
_cell.angle_gamma   90.00
#
_symmetry.space_group_name_H-M   'P 1'
#
loop_
_entity.id
_entity.type
_entity.pdbx_description
1 polymer ?
#
loop_
_entity_poly.entity_id
_entity_poly.type
_entity_poly.pdbx_seq_one_letter_code
_entity_poly.pdbx_strand_id
1 'polypeptide(L)'
;MKGLGRKIDLVALLLVSMSSVTLASKFVPFINNMLLGRTFDFSKSEVGNDIISEAERKKAFKVQNDRSDIKYKMIRSSQDVRDVLDVSGQLSVKVMAGTVNVEGKGSYLKSSVDSESSVEVMVQVYYKTVTKTLHDGMTLLNNWDSKGVTGQHYIRSLVYGGYLIASFKYLTSNDEEKEDIKASVSVDVKTVKAEVGVKGLFSKLSSLSKSQSSLTITYTSSVISDKVPVDLDTLMEVIDNFNAELAKINGGEGVPLLAEIRELSFLRDNAANEKFKFLKNSMLTQQMDVLASMFHDLKVTSDALTDAVEDVEMTVAQEEKYGGFNYRLSKISDSFYKAIQNLDLNALSKTGSATQFSEAINAYKEKKEAFLPGKFLREFQKFKKENPIGDPVLNGIRTKLVDLREKVGTLDLRFSGEESAIVFPQTGDAAYLITKGAPEMSNIMVCFSSRSLTEKTPQTYFSYSVPSSNHAFKAASDADGRMMVFWGTSQVKFGTSRKLIADDREWHSWCFYWDDSGTTIVYRDADLVGEKDGIAVGKKVPAGGTWVVGNEKVNEAKTVLTPFKGEITNVNVYGNFDKNEFQKDAVAYRVTSSTCRPSIYKNIIKSWNDFKIGFAGDLKVLSKNFCT
;
A
#
# COMPACT_ATOMS: atom_id res chain seq x y z
N MET A 1 32.76 26.59 65.58
CA MET A 1 31.88 25.46 65.98
C MET A 1 31.14 24.96 64.76
N LYS A 2 31.26 23.65 64.48
CA LYS A 2 30.38 22.75 63.69
C LYS A 2 29.92 23.25 62.29
N GLY A 3 30.17 22.57 61.17
CA GLY A 3 30.67 21.23 60.93
C GLY A 3 30.36 20.83 59.47
N LEU A 4 30.87 19.65 59.12
CA LEU A 4 30.62 18.86 57.91
C LEU A 4 31.34 19.29 56.63
N GLY A 5 32.26 18.40 56.22
CA GLY A 5 33.05 18.54 55.01
C GLY A 5 32.31 18.12 53.75
N ARG A 6 32.98 18.37 52.63
CA ARG A 6 32.77 17.64 51.40
C ARG A 6 34.13 17.26 50.83
N LYS A 7 34.29 15.95 50.65
CA LYS A 7 35.29 15.32 49.80
C LYS A 7 35.38 16.10 48.50
N ILE A 8 36.57 16.59 48.18
CA ILE A 8 36.91 17.08 46.86
C ILE A 8 36.98 15.82 45.99
N ASP A 9 35.87 15.49 45.33
CA ASP A 9 35.81 14.37 44.41
C ASP A 9 36.70 14.66 43.21
N LEU A 10 37.78 13.88 43.13
CA LEU A 10 38.72 13.71 42.02
C LEU A 10 38.03 13.37 40.67
N VAL A 11 36.70 13.26 40.65
CA VAL A 11 35.84 12.97 39.49
C VAL A 11 35.63 14.22 38.62
N ALA A 12 35.71 15.43 39.19
CA ALA A 12 35.49 16.67 38.45
C ALA A 12 36.69 17.12 37.58
N LEU A 13 37.91 16.64 37.88
CA LEU A 13 39.10 16.94 37.07
C LEU A 13 39.32 15.94 35.92
N LEU A 14 38.57 14.83 35.88
CA LEU A 14 38.54 13.85 34.79
C LEU A 14 37.47 14.15 33.72
N LEU A 15 36.62 15.17 33.94
CA LEU A 15 35.52 15.53 33.05
C LEU A 15 35.77 16.79 32.21
N VAL A 16 36.97 17.40 32.27
CA VAL A 16 37.33 18.61 31.49
C VAL A 16 38.53 18.36 30.55
N SER A 17 38.93 17.10 30.30
CA SER A 17 39.93 16.76 29.26
C SER A 17 39.53 15.58 28.37
N MET A 18 38.24 15.39 28.08
CA MET A 18 37.76 14.45 27.05
C MET A 18 37.23 15.12 25.78
N SER A 19 37.63 16.36 25.51
CA SER A 19 37.63 16.91 24.16
C SER A 19 38.92 16.50 23.44
N SER A 20 39.10 15.20 23.19
CA SER A 20 40.15 14.67 22.32
C SER A 20 39.81 13.24 21.87
N VAL A 21 39.47 13.14 20.59
CA VAL A 21 39.35 11.91 19.76
C VAL A 21 38.19 10.97 20.11
N THR A 22 36.98 11.32 19.66
CA THR A 22 35.98 10.29 19.35
C THR A 22 36.55 9.35 18.28
N LEU A 23 36.86 8.11 18.65
CA LEU A 23 37.13 7.03 17.71
C LEU A 23 35.94 6.92 16.75
N ALA A 24 36.13 7.30 15.48
CA ALA A 24 35.04 7.44 14.51
C ALA A 24 34.56 6.08 13.97
N SER A 25 34.03 5.21 14.83
CA SER A 25 33.22 4.07 14.41
C SER A 25 31.93 4.57 13.74
N LYS A 26 31.60 4.04 12.56
CA LYS A 26 30.37 4.37 11.83
C LYS A 26 29.57 3.11 11.57
N PHE A 27 28.25 3.18 11.74
CA PHE A 27 27.35 2.11 11.32
C PHE A 27 26.89 2.36 9.89
N VAL A 28 26.93 1.32 9.06
CA VAL A 28 26.40 1.33 7.70
C VAL A 28 25.44 0.15 7.53
N PRO A 29 24.42 0.26 6.65
CA PRO A 29 23.61 -0.89 6.26
C PRO A 29 24.49 -2.05 5.77
N PHE A 30 24.10 -3.27 6.10
CA PHE A 30 24.79 -4.44 5.57
C PHE A 30 24.68 -4.50 4.04
N ILE A 31 25.81 -4.71 3.37
CA ILE A 31 25.90 -4.96 1.92
C ILE A 31 26.42 -6.38 1.73
N ASN A 32 25.97 -7.06 0.67
CA ASN A 32 26.43 -8.41 0.34
C ASN A 32 27.96 -8.52 0.39
N ASN A 33 28.44 -9.66 0.90
CA ASN A 33 29.84 -9.97 1.15
C ASN A 33 30.51 -9.27 2.33
N MET A 34 29.84 -8.41 3.10
CA MET A 34 30.41 -7.90 4.35
C MET A 34 30.64 -9.05 5.35
N LEU A 35 31.86 -9.15 5.89
CA LEU A 35 32.22 -10.10 6.96
C LEU A 35 33.14 -9.41 7.97
N LEU A 36 33.13 -9.88 9.21
CA LEU A 36 34.06 -9.40 10.24
C LEU A 36 35.50 -9.48 9.76
N GLY A 37 36.20 -8.34 9.82
CA GLY A 37 37.59 -8.22 9.42
C GLY A 37 37.78 -8.28 7.92
N ARG A 38 36.76 -7.97 7.11
CA ARG A 38 36.96 -7.53 5.73
C ARG A 38 37.15 -6.03 5.67
N THR A 39 37.99 -5.62 4.75
CA THR A 39 38.13 -4.21 4.39
C THR A 39 36.88 -3.69 3.68
N PHE A 40 36.69 -2.38 3.74
CA PHE A 40 35.57 -1.68 3.14
C PHE A 40 36.04 -0.32 2.60
N ASP A 41 35.79 -0.10 1.32
CA ASP A 41 35.95 1.21 0.69
C ASP A 41 34.65 1.98 0.87
N PHE A 42 34.66 2.93 1.81
CA PHE A 42 33.47 3.75 2.11
C PHE A 42 33.07 4.61 0.92
N SER A 43 34.06 5.14 0.18
CA SER A 43 33.82 5.98 -0.98
C SER A 43 33.22 5.21 -2.14
N LYS A 44 33.60 3.94 -2.34
CA LYS A 44 33.05 3.10 -3.40
C LYS A 44 31.85 2.25 -2.96
N SER A 45 31.65 2.10 -1.65
CA SER A 45 30.67 1.18 -1.07
C SER A 45 30.98 -0.28 -1.45
N GLU A 46 32.27 -0.60 -1.57
CA GLU A 46 32.77 -1.90 -2.00
C GLU A 46 33.42 -2.65 -0.84
N VAL A 47 33.13 -3.95 -0.75
CA VAL A 47 33.76 -4.85 0.22
C VAL A 47 35.05 -5.40 -0.39
N GLY A 48 36.13 -5.32 0.37
CA GLY A 48 37.46 -5.75 -0.04
C GLY A 48 37.92 -7.05 0.61
N ASN A 49 39.23 -7.18 0.76
CA ASN A 49 39.89 -8.38 1.26
C ASN A 49 39.79 -8.55 2.78
N ASP A 50 39.98 -9.79 3.23
CA ASP A 50 40.10 -10.15 4.65
C ASP A 50 41.43 -9.64 5.23
N ILE A 51 41.37 -8.99 6.39
CA ILE A 51 42.54 -8.57 7.19
C ILE A 51 42.88 -9.56 8.29
N ILE A 52 42.02 -10.55 8.54
CA ILE A 52 42.18 -11.60 9.55
C ILE A 52 41.85 -12.98 8.96
N SER A 53 42.35 -14.04 9.59
CA SER A 53 42.00 -15.41 9.22
C SER A 53 40.60 -15.80 9.70
N GLU A 54 40.04 -16.89 9.15
CA GLU A 54 38.77 -17.44 9.62
C GLU A 54 38.84 -17.93 11.08
N ALA A 55 39.99 -18.51 11.48
CA ALA A 55 40.22 -18.93 12.86
C ALA A 55 40.18 -17.74 13.83
N GLU A 56 40.75 -16.60 13.42
CA GLU A 56 40.71 -15.37 14.19
C GLU A 56 39.30 -14.77 14.28
N ARG A 57 38.56 -14.80 13.16
CA ARG A 57 37.16 -14.36 13.10
C ARG A 57 36.26 -15.11 14.09
N LYS A 58 36.49 -16.42 14.28
CA LYS A 58 35.72 -17.24 15.22
C LYS A 58 35.92 -16.84 16.70
N LYS A 59 36.95 -16.06 17.02
CA LYS A 59 37.21 -15.51 18.36
C LYS A 59 36.43 -14.21 18.63
N ALA A 60 35.60 -13.74 17.69
CA ALA A 60 34.76 -12.56 17.89
C ALA A 60 33.85 -12.75 19.11
N PHE A 61 33.78 -11.74 19.98
CA PHE A 61 32.88 -11.79 21.12
C PHE A 61 31.45 -11.54 20.66
N LYS A 62 30.51 -12.22 21.32
CA LYS A 62 29.07 -12.10 21.06
C LYS A 62 28.41 -11.32 22.19
N VAL A 63 27.67 -10.28 21.85
CA VAL A 63 26.83 -9.51 22.77
C VAL A 63 25.38 -9.75 22.40
N GLN A 64 24.59 -10.27 23.34
CA GLN A 64 23.15 -10.45 23.15
C GLN A 64 22.46 -9.08 23.18
N ASN A 65 21.50 -8.89 22.29
CA ASN A 65 20.62 -7.73 22.24
C ASN A 65 19.17 -8.23 22.38
N ASP A 66 18.38 -7.50 23.15
CA ASP A 66 16.95 -7.73 23.35
C ASP A 66 16.12 -6.50 22.93
N ARG A 67 16.76 -5.53 22.29
CA ARG A 67 16.16 -4.24 21.95
C ARG A 67 15.65 -4.22 20.53
N SER A 68 14.47 -3.60 20.38
CA SER A 68 13.93 -3.21 19.09
C SER A 68 14.12 -1.72 18.87
N ASP A 69 14.67 -1.34 17.72
CA ASP A 69 14.73 0.05 17.29
C ASP A 69 13.60 0.32 16.30
N ILE A 70 12.88 1.41 16.51
CA ILE A 70 11.77 1.82 15.64
C ILE A 70 12.08 3.21 15.11
N LYS A 71 12.01 3.36 13.79
CA LYS A 71 12.10 4.64 13.09
C LYS A 71 10.87 4.81 12.24
N TYR A 72 10.29 5.99 12.25
CA TYR A 72 9.15 6.29 11.41
C TYR A 72 9.17 7.76 11.05
N LYS A 73 8.70 8.07 9.83
CA LYS A 73 8.65 9.44 9.33
C LYS A 73 7.56 9.54 8.27
N MET A 74 6.87 10.67 8.27
CA MET A 74 6.12 11.07 7.08
C MET A 74 7.14 11.39 5.99
N ILE A 75 6.90 10.84 4.81
CA ILE A 75 7.81 10.96 3.71
C ILE A 75 7.37 12.14 2.83
N ARG A 76 8.26 13.13 2.70
CA ARG A 76 8.06 14.34 1.87
C ARG A 76 9.15 14.49 0.81
N SER A 77 10.23 13.73 0.96
CA SER A 77 11.41 13.82 0.13
C SER A 77 12.21 12.53 0.20
N SER A 78 13.08 12.32 -0.78
CA SER A 78 14.03 11.21 -0.74
C SER A 78 14.98 11.26 0.48
N GLN A 79 15.19 12.43 1.09
CA GLN A 79 15.92 12.56 2.35
C GLN A 79 15.18 11.89 3.51
N ASP A 80 13.85 12.01 3.56
CA ASP A 80 13.06 11.38 4.62
C ASP A 80 13.15 9.86 4.56
N VAL A 81 13.15 9.28 3.35
CA VAL A 81 13.38 7.84 3.14
C VAL A 81 14.78 7.45 3.62
N ARG A 82 15.82 8.21 3.25
CA ARG A 82 17.20 7.96 3.71
C ARG A 82 17.32 7.96 5.22
N ASP A 83 16.69 8.93 5.88
CA ASP A 83 16.71 9.09 7.33
C ASP A 83 16.05 7.91 8.04
N VAL A 84 14.90 7.45 7.53
CA VAL A 84 14.19 6.29 8.08
C VAL A 84 15.01 5.02 7.89
N LEU A 85 15.71 4.87 6.76
CA LEU A 85 16.46 3.66 6.42
C LEU A 85 17.90 3.63 6.96
N ASP A 86 18.38 4.71 7.58
CA ASP A 86 19.79 4.91 7.98
C ASP A 86 20.79 4.77 6.82
N VAL A 87 20.43 5.33 5.67
CA VAL A 87 21.23 5.26 4.45
C VAL A 87 21.95 6.57 4.23
N SER A 88 23.27 6.52 4.03
CA SER A 88 24.05 7.73 3.72
C SER A 88 23.63 8.33 2.38
N GLY A 89 23.73 9.65 2.23
CA GLY A 89 23.43 10.34 0.96
C GLY A 89 24.18 9.74 -0.23
N GLN A 90 25.46 9.39 -0.04
CA GLN A 90 26.29 8.70 -1.03
C GLN A 90 25.73 7.33 -1.45
N LEU A 91 25.35 6.48 -0.49
CA LEU A 91 24.81 5.16 -0.81
C LEU A 91 23.45 5.31 -1.52
N SER A 92 22.62 6.25 -1.08
CA SER A 92 21.32 6.52 -1.70
C SER A 92 21.44 6.94 -3.15
N VAL A 93 22.33 7.88 -3.51
CA VAL A 93 22.47 8.31 -4.91
C VAL A 93 23.02 7.19 -5.80
N LYS A 94 23.87 6.32 -5.26
CA LYS A 94 24.37 5.14 -5.99
C LYS A 94 23.28 4.10 -6.22
N VAL A 95 22.42 3.87 -5.23
CA VAL A 95 21.25 3.00 -5.39
C VAL A 95 20.28 3.58 -6.42
N MET A 96 19.99 4.88 -6.36
CA MET A 96 19.16 5.58 -7.36
C MET A 96 19.75 5.48 -8.78
N ALA A 97 21.08 5.56 -8.90
CA ALA A 97 21.78 5.42 -10.16
C ALA A 97 21.91 3.96 -10.65
N GLY A 98 21.46 2.98 -9.86
CA GLY A 98 21.59 1.56 -10.19
C GLY A 98 23.02 1.01 -10.13
N THR A 99 23.99 1.77 -9.59
CA THR A 99 25.39 1.32 -9.47
C THR A 99 25.59 0.38 -8.28
N VAL A 100 24.67 0.41 -7.32
CA VAL A 100 24.61 -0.54 -6.20
C VAL A 100 23.27 -1.27 -6.25
N ASN A 101 23.33 -2.58 -6.47
CA ASN A 101 22.15 -3.43 -6.36
C ASN A 101 21.82 -3.68 -4.89
N VAL A 102 20.58 -3.39 -4.55
CA VAL A 102 20.01 -3.61 -3.22
C VAL A 102 18.76 -4.45 -3.37
N GLU A 103 18.72 -5.54 -2.63
CA GLU A 103 17.53 -6.38 -2.46
C GLU A 103 16.79 -5.93 -1.18
N GLY A 104 15.48 -6.22 -1.11
CA GLY A 104 14.65 -5.87 0.04
C GLY A 104 14.61 -4.36 0.30
N LYS A 105 15.11 -3.91 1.46
CA LYS A 105 15.00 -2.53 2.00
C LYS A 105 15.36 -1.41 1.02
N GLY A 106 16.27 -1.66 0.09
CA GLY A 106 16.75 -0.63 -0.82
C GLY A 106 15.85 -0.38 -2.03
N SER A 107 14.79 -1.17 -2.23
CA SER A 107 13.77 -0.88 -3.25
C SER A 107 13.09 0.48 -3.01
N TYR A 108 12.87 0.85 -1.74
CA TYR A 108 12.29 2.14 -1.36
C TYR A 108 13.19 3.34 -1.71
N LEU A 109 14.49 3.13 -1.90
CA LEU A 109 15.40 4.17 -2.38
C LEU A 109 15.31 4.37 -3.89
N LYS A 110 14.68 3.44 -4.62
CA LYS A 110 14.46 3.51 -6.06
C LYS A 110 13.13 4.17 -6.43
N SER A 111 12.14 4.15 -5.53
CA SER A 111 10.80 4.70 -5.79
C SER A 111 10.76 6.24 -5.69
N SER A 112 9.89 6.85 -6.51
CA SER A 112 9.54 8.27 -6.45
C SER A 112 8.70 8.55 -5.19
N VAL A 113 9.04 9.62 -4.49
CA VAL A 113 8.66 9.80 -3.08
C VAL A 113 7.52 10.82 -2.87
N ASP A 114 7.08 11.49 -3.94
CA ASP A 114 5.99 12.46 -3.83
C ASP A 114 5.11 12.33 -5.07
N SER A 115 3.94 11.72 -4.89
CA SER A 115 2.84 11.87 -5.85
C SER A 115 1.88 12.93 -5.34
N GLU A 116 1.42 13.80 -6.24
CA GLU A 116 0.51 14.92 -5.92
C GLU A 116 -0.72 14.45 -5.13
N SER A 117 -1.18 13.23 -5.34
CA SER A 117 -2.39 12.63 -4.77
C SER A 117 -2.16 11.63 -3.62
N SER A 118 -1.09 11.77 -2.82
CA SER A 118 -0.92 10.90 -1.64
C SER A 118 -0.13 11.50 -0.48
N VAL A 119 -0.36 10.94 0.71
CA VAL A 119 0.50 11.11 1.90
C VAL A 119 1.11 9.76 2.24
N GLU A 120 2.43 9.71 2.47
CA GLU A 120 3.13 8.46 2.79
C GLU A 120 3.77 8.52 4.18
N VAL A 121 3.66 7.42 4.94
CA VAL A 121 4.36 7.20 6.21
C VAL A 121 5.18 5.93 6.09
N MET A 122 6.48 6.02 6.31
CA MET A 122 7.36 4.86 6.38
C MET A 122 7.68 4.53 7.82
N VAL A 123 7.67 3.24 8.14
CA VAL A 123 8.04 2.67 9.44
C VAL A 123 9.10 1.61 9.20
N GLN A 124 10.24 1.74 9.88
CA GLN A 124 11.29 0.74 9.97
C GLN A 124 11.37 0.22 11.41
N VAL A 125 11.46 -1.10 11.54
CA VAL A 125 11.68 -1.79 12.81
C VAL A 125 12.88 -2.71 12.65
N TYR A 126 13.83 -2.62 13.59
CA TYR A 126 14.93 -3.57 13.77
C TYR A 126 14.76 -4.33 15.06
N TYR A 127 14.62 -5.65 14.96
CA TYR A 127 14.64 -6.58 16.07
C TYR A 127 16.07 -7.09 16.21
N LYS A 128 16.90 -6.45 17.05
CA LYS A 128 18.31 -6.83 17.20
C LYS A 128 18.43 -8.02 18.13
N THR A 129 19.24 -9.01 17.74
CA THR A 129 19.41 -10.27 18.49
C THR A 129 20.84 -10.41 19.02
N VAL A 130 21.85 -10.23 18.18
CA VAL A 130 23.25 -10.41 18.56
C VAL A 130 24.16 -9.46 17.81
N THR A 131 25.14 -8.90 18.51
CA THR A 131 26.26 -8.20 17.88
C THR A 131 27.50 -9.07 18.00
N LYS A 132 28.18 -9.31 16.89
CA LYS A 132 29.48 -9.98 16.86
C LYS A 132 30.56 -8.94 16.60
N THR A 133 31.60 -8.90 17.43
CA THR A 133 32.62 -7.85 17.35
C THR A 133 34.03 -8.43 17.48
N LEU A 134 34.95 -7.89 16.68
CA LEU A 134 36.37 -8.23 16.76
C LEU A 134 37.03 -7.58 17.97
N HIS A 135 37.94 -8.31 18.60
CA HIS A 135 38.74 -7.83 19.71
C HIS A 135 39.89 -6.96 19.22
N ASP A 136 40.33 -5.99 20.03
CA ASP A 136 41.38 -5.04 19.66
C ASP A 136 42.78 -5.67 19.47
N GLY A 137 43.01 -6.88 19.99
CA GLY A 137 44.28 -7.62 19.88
C GLY A 137 44.34 -8.65 18.75
N MET A 138 43.47 -8.53 17.74
CA MET A 138 43.37 -9.52 16.67
C MET A 138 44.63 -9.68 15.84
N THR A 139 44.91 -10.91 15.41
CA THR A 139 46.07 -11.21 14.55
C THR A 139 45.75 -10.88 13.09
N LEU A 140 46.47 -9.91 12.54
CA LEU A 140 46.34 -9.51 11.14
C LEU A 140 47.05 -10.51 10.21
N LEU A 141 46.47 -10.74 9.04
CA LEU A 141 47.12 -11.51 7.97
C LEU A 141 48.34 -10.75 7.43
N ASN A 142 49.42 -11.45 7.08
CA ASN A 142 50.51 -10.81 6.38
C ASN A 142 50.05 -10.30 5.01
N ASN A 143 50.50 -9.09 4.63
CA ASN A 143 50.24 -8.50 3.32
C ASN A 143 48.74 -8.31 2.98
N TRP A 144 47.90 -8.10 3.99
CA TRP A 144 46.48 -7.79 3.78
C TRP A 144 46.27 -6.49 2.98
N ASP A 145 47.24 -5.57 3.05
CA ASP A 145 47.20 -4.24 2.45
C ASP A 145 47.77 -4.15 1.03
N SER A 146 48.21 -5.27 0.46
CA SER A 146 48.79 -5.34 -0.89
C SER A 146 47.98 -6.20 -1.86
N LYS A 147 46.81 -6.69 -1.43
CA LYS A 147 45.89 -7.48 -2.26
C LYS A 147 44.62 -6.70 -2.51
N GLY A 148 44.15 -6.68 -3.75
CA GLY A 148 42.85 -6.20 -4.22
C GLY A 148 42.36 -4.86 -3.65
N VAL A 149 41.04 -4.71 -3.51
CA VAL A 149 40.43 -3.52 -2.91
C VAL A 149 40.65 -3.55 -1.41
N THR A 150 41.28 -2.49 -0.87
CA THR A 150 41.58 -2.35 0.57
C THR A 150 40.76 -1.23 1.21
N GLY A 151 40.33 -0.22 0.45
CA GLY A 151 39.57 0.91 1.01
C GLY A 151 40.28 1.64 2.15
N GLN A 152 39.52 2.24 3.06
CA GLN A 152 40.03 2.97 4.24
C GLN A 152 39.50 2.40 5.56
N HIS A 153 38.52 1.49 5.50
CA HIS A 153 37.88 0.95 6.70
C HIS A 153 37.94 -0.57 6.71
N TYR A 154 37.64 -1.16 7.86
CA TYR A 154 37.33 -2.58 8.00
C TYR A 154 36.08 -2.75 8.85
N ILE A 155 35.41 -3.88 8.66
CA ILE A 155 34.21 -4.26 9.40
C ILE A 155 34.65 -4.80 10.76
N ARG A 156 34.43 -4.03 11.82
CA ARG A 156 34.77 -4.39 13.20
C ARG A 156 33.66 -5.18 13.85
N SER A 157 32.41 -4.79 13.62
CA SER A 157 31.23 -5.42 14.23
C SER A 157 30.15 -5.67 13.19
N LEU A 158 29.38 -6.74 13.39
CA LEU A 158 28.16 -7.04 12.65
C LEU A 158 27.02 -7.17 13.65
N VAL A 159 25.98 -6.39 13.45
CA VAL A 159 24.72 -6.47 14.20
C VAL A 159 23.77 -7.37 13.42
N TYR A 160 23.26 -8.41 14.06
CA TYR A 160 22.30 -9.36 13.51
C TYR A 160 20.91 -9.15 14.12
N GLY A 161 19.91 -9.66 13.41
CA GLY A 161 18.53 -9.67 13.86
C GLY A 161 17.55 -9.78 12.71
N GLY A 162 16.36 -9.22 12.89
CA GLY A 162 15.34 -9.12 11.86
C GLY A 162 14.98 -7.66 11.56
N TYR A 163 14.42 -7.43 10.39
CA TYR A 163 13.84 -6.14 10.03
C TYR A 163 12.45 -6.25 9.44
N LEU A 164 11.66 -5.20 9.66
CA LEU A 164 10.37 -4.96 9.06
C LEU A 164 10.35 -3.50 8.57
N ILE A 165 10.02 -3.30 7.30
CA ILE A 165 9.78 -1.97 6.74
C ILE A 165 8.39 -1.97 6.12
N ALA A 166 7.54 -1.06 6.56
CA ALA A 166 6.22 -0.86 6.01
C ALA A 166 6.06 0.59 5.55
N SER A 167 5.47 0.78 4.38
CA SER A 167 5.03 2.08 3.86
C SER A 167 3.51 2.10 3.79
N PHE A 168 2.93 3.12 4.43
CA PHE A 168 1.51 3.42 4.45
C PHE A 168 1.25 4.59 3.52
N LYS A 169 0.68 4.31 2.36
CA LYS A 169 0.32 5.32 1.37
C LYS A 169 -1.17 5.59 1.42
N TYR A 170 -1.54 6.77 1.89
CA TYR A 170 -2.89 7.29 1.94
C TYR A 170 -3.18 8.04 0.64
N LEU A 171 -4.12 7.56 -0.17
CA LEU A 171 -4.50 8.22 -1.43
C LEU A 171 -5.47 9.38 -1.18
N THR A 172 -5.15 10.56 -1.69
CA THR A 172 -5.92 11.79 -1.45
C THR A 172 -6.65 12.19 -2.73
N SER A 173 -7.91 12.62 -2.59
CA SER A 173 -8.75 13.02 -3.71
C SER A 173 -8.54 14.49 -4.11
N ASN A 174 -8.10 15.32 -3.17
CA ASN A 174 -7.81 16.75 -3.36
C ASN A 174 -6.77 17.26 -2.34
N ASP A 175 -6.32 18.51 -2.53
CA ASP A 175 -5.28 19.13 -1.67
C ASP A 175 -5.74 19.40 -0.23
N GLU A 176 -7.03 19.63 0.00
CA GLU A 176 -7.59 19.87 1.34
C GLU A 176 -7.53 18.58 2.17
N GLU A 177 -8.02 17.46 1.63
CA GLU A 177 -7.91 16.13 2.24
C GLU A 177 -6.45 15.75 2.49
N LYS A 178 -5.55 16.13 1.57
CA LYS A 178 -4.10 15.91 1.72
C LYS A 178 -3.53 16.66 2.92
N GLU A 179 -3.87 17.93 3.10
CA GLU A 179 -3.38 18.72 4.24
C GLU A 179 -3.99 18.23 5.57
N ASP A 180 -5.25 17.80 5.59
CA ASP A 180 -5.89 17.21 6.78
C ASP A 180 -5.23 15.89 7.21
N ILE A 181 -4.95 15.00 6.26
CA ILE A 181 -4.22 13.74 6.52
C ILE A 181 -2.79 14.07 6.97
N LYS A 182 -2.10 15.02 6.34
CA LYS A 182 -0.76 15.46 6.77
C LYS A 182 -0.78 15.99 8.20
N ALA A 183 -1.75 16.82 8.56
CA ALA A 183 -1.86 17.38 9.90
C ALA A 183 -2.07 16.25 10.94
N SER A 184 -3.03 15.36 10.67
CA SER A 184 -3.38 14.25 11.54
C SER A 184 -2.21 13.27 11.74
N VAL A 185 -1.59 12.82 10.64
CA VAL A 185 -0.40 11.95 10.68
C VAL A 185 0.75 12.64 11.42
N SER A 186 1.00 13.92 11.18
CA SER A 186 2.10 14.65 11.84
C SER A 186 1.94 14.75 13.35
N VAL A 187 0.71 14.96 13.83
CA VAL A 187 0.38 14.98 15.27
C VAL A 187 0.57 13.58 15.87
N ASP A 188 0.11 12.55 15.18
CA ASP A 188 0.17 11.18 15.69
C ASP A 188 1.58 10.64 15.76
N VAL A 189 2.38 10.88 14.72
CA VAL A 189 3.83 10.59 14.70
C VAL A 189 4.54 11.26 15.88
N LYS A 190 4.25 12.54 16.18
CA LYS A 190 4.92 13.25 17.29
C LYS A 190 4.51 12.78 18.68
N THR A 191 3.32 12.20 18.82
CA THR A 191 2.73 11.83 20.12
C THR A 191 3.00 10.39 20.53
N VAL A 192 3.54 9.55 19.63
CA VAL A 192 4.01 8.20 19.99
C VAL A 192 5.26 8.33 20.85
N LYS A 193 5.10 8.12 22.16
CA LYS A 193 6.24 7.96 23.07
C LYS A 193 7.00 6.69 22.70
N ALA A 194 8.33 6.72 22.82
CA ALA A 194 9.22 5.59 22.53
C ALA A 194 8.83 4.28 23.27
N GLU A 195 8.08 4.38 24.36
CA GLU A 195 7.62 3.27 25.21
C GLU A 195 6.40 2.51 24.65
N VAL A 196 5.67 3.05 23.67
CA VAL A 196 4.41 2.47 23.16
C VAL A 196 4.64 1.21 22.30
N GLY A 197 5.90 0.94 21.94
CA GLY A 197 6.28 -0.22 21.16
C GLY A 197 5.72 -0.21 19.74
N VAL A 198 6.12 -1.21 18.95
CA VAL A 198 5.75 -1.38 17.54
C VAL A 198 4.23 -1.36 17.38
N LYS A 199 3.50 -2.15 18.19
CA LYS A 199 2.05 -2.31 18.09
C LYS A 199 1.27 -1.01 18.22
N GLY A 200 1.57 -0.17 19.21
CA GLY A 200 0.77 1.04 19.42
C GLY A 200 0.99 2.11 18.35
N LEU A 201 2.16 2.15 17.70
CA LEU A 201 2.37 2.97 16.50
C LEU A 201 1.45 2.50 15.36
N PHE A 202 1.46 1.20 15.06
CA PHE A 202 0.62 0.63 14.00
C PHE A 202 -0.88 0.78 14.32
N SER A 203 -1.31 0.55 15.56
CA SER A 203 -2.69 0.74 16.01
C SER A 203 -3.17 2.20 15.94
N LYS A 204 -2.26 3.17 15.97
CA LYS A 204 -2.57 4.59 15.80
C LYS A 204 -2.67 5.01 14.33
N LEU A 205 -1.75 4.52 13.49
CA LEU A 205 -1.84 4.70 12.02
C LEU A 205 -3.14 4.08 11.46
N SER A 206 -3.50 2.93 12.00
CA SER A 206 -4.78 2.23 11.92
C SER A 206 -6.04 3.06 12.21
N SER A 207 -6.01 3.96 13.19
CA SER A 207 -7.19 4.79 13.49
C SER A 207 -7.41 5.89 12.45
N LEU A 208 -6.37 6.32 11.76
CA LEU A 208 -6.45 7.33 10.72
C LEU A 208 -7.14 6.78 9.46
N SER A 209 -6.89 5.51 9.11
CA SER A 209 -7.46 4.85 7.93
C SER A 209 -8.96 4.56 8.02
N LYS A 210 -9.57 4.63 9.22
CA LYS A 210 -11.01 4.43 9.41
C LYS A 210 -11.86 5.62 8.96
N SER A 211 -11.25 6.78 8.73
CA SER A 211 -11.99 8.02 8.45
C SER A 211 -11.98 8.41 6.97
N GLN A 212 -10.85 8.45 6.27
CA GLN A 212 -10.75 8.94 4.88
C GLN A 212 -9.51 8.35 4.17
N SER A 213 -9.49 8.33 2.83
CA SER A 213 -8.55 7.67 1.89
C SER A 213 -8.58 6.13 1.74
N SER A 214 -8.30 5.66 0.52
CA SER A 214 -7.84 4.30 0.25
C SER A 214 -6.39 4.17 0.72
N LEU A 215 -6.15 3.23 1.65
CA LEU A 215 -4.82 2.92 2.17
C LEU A 215 -4.18 1.82 1.33
N THR A 216 -2.97 2.06 0.83
CA THR A 216 -2.10 1.01 0.28
C THR A 216 -0.96 0.76 1.26
N ILE A 217 -0.76 -0.51 1.62
CA ILE A 217 0.37 -0.94 2.45
C ILE A 217 1.36 -1.67 1.55
N THR A 218 2.60 -1.20 1.53
CA THR A 218 3.73 -1.96 0.97
C THR A 218 4.65 -2.37 2.10
N TYR A 219 5.16 -3.59 2.05
CA TYR A 219 5.93 -4.16 3.15
C TYR A 219 7.12 -4.99 2.65
N THR A 220 8.20 -4.97 3.43
CA THR A 220 9.40 -5.77 3.17
C THR A 220 10.00 -6.25 4.48
N SER A 221 10.48 -7.49 4.52
CA SER A 221 11.04 -8.08 5.72
C SER A 221 12.08 -9.15 5.50
N SER A 222 12.88 -9.39 6.54
CA SER A 222 13.78 -10.52 6.66
C SER A 222 13.11 -11.84 7.00
N VAL A 223 11.89 -11.84 7.54
CA VAL A 223 11.16 -13.07 7.84
C VAL A 223 10.15 -13.36 6.72
N ILE A 224 10.01 -14.64 6.36
CA ILE A 224 9.01 -15.07 5.39
C ILE A 224 7.69 -15.23 6.16
N SER A 225 6.64 -14.57 5.69
CA SER A 225 5.28 -14.74 6.20
C SER A 225 4.44 -15.49 5.17
N ASP A 226 3.63 -16.45 5.62
CA ASP A 226 2.69 -17.20 4.78
C ASP A 226 1.54 -16.31 4.26
N LYS A 227 1.35 -15.13 4.88
CA LYS A 227 0.39 -14.11 4.49
C LYS A 227 1.12 -12.85 4.04
N VAL A 228 0.77 -12.33 2.87
CA VAL A 228 1.26 -11.03 2.39
C VAL A 228 0.34 -9.94 2.95
N PRO A 229 0.84 -9.01 3.79
CA PRO A 229 0.02 -7.93 4.31
C PRO A 229 -0.51 -7.04 3.20
N VAL A 230 -1.82 -7.09 2.98
CA VAL A 230 -2.56 -6.15 2.10
C VAL A 230 -3.41 -5.15 2.89
N ASP A 231 -3.56 -5.42 4.18
CA ASP A 231 -4.28 -4.61 5.15
C ASP A 231 -3.53 -4.59 6.49
N LEU A 232 -4.02 -3.75 7.39
CA LEU A 232 -3.41 -3.56 8.69
C LEU A 232 -3.52 -4.81 9.57
N ASP A 233 -4.66 -5.52 9.55
CA ASP A 233 -4.87 -6.68 10.41
C ASP A 233 -3.86 -7.79 10.09
N THR A 234 -3.64 -8.05 8.80
CA THR A 234 -2.62 -8.97 8.31
C THR A 234 -1.22 -8.49 8.65
N LEU A 235 -0.95 -7.18 8.59
CA LEU A 235 0.34 -6.63 9.03
C LEU A 235 0.59 -6.83 10.53
N MET A 236 -0.44 -6.66 11.35
CA MET A 236 -0.38 -6.89 12.80
C MET A 236 -0.11 -8.37 13.11
N GLU A 237 -0.72 -9.30 12.37
CA GLU A 237 -0.42 -10.73 12.48
C GLU A 237 1.06 -11.04 12.16
N VAL A 238 1.60 -10.41 11.12
CA VAL A 238 3.03 -10.55 10.77
C VAL A 238 3.93 -10.00 11.88
N ILE A 239 3.58 -8.87 12.48
CA ILE A 239 4.33 -8.30 13.61
C ILE A 239 4.29 -9.23 14.82
N ASP A 240 3.12 -9.84 15.11
CA ASP A 240 2.91 -10.72 16.25
C ASP A 240 3.74 -12.00 16.15
N ASN A 241 3.83 -12.55 14.93
CA ASN A 241 4.59 -13.76 14.65
C ASN A 241 6.09 -13.49 14.37
N PHE A 242 6.50 -12.22 14.26
CA PHE A 242 7.83 -11.86 13.78
C PHE A 242 8.97 -12.51 14.56
N ASN A 243 8.92 -12.43 15.89
CA ASN A 243 9.97 -12.99 16.75
C ASN A 243 10.04 -14.52 16.66
N ALA A 244 8.90 -15.19 16.49
CA ALA A 244 8.84 -16.64 16.33
C ALA A 244 9.46 -17.08 15.01
N GLU A 245 9.21 -16.36 13.92
CA GLU A 245 9.84 -16.62 12.63
C GLU A 245 11.33 -16.27 12.62
N LEU A 246 11.71 -15.16 13.26
CA LEU A 246 13.11 -14.76 13.39
C LEU A 246 13.94 -15.82 14.13
N ALA A 247 13.36 -16.45 15.17
CA ALA A 247 14.02 -17.50 15.94
C ALA A 247 14.41 -18.72 15.08
N LYS A 248 13.74 -18.95 13.95
CA LYS A 248 14.04 -20.04 13.01
C LYS A 248 15.25 -19.74 12.12
N ILE A 249 15.66 -18.47 12.00
CA ILE A 249 16.72 -18.04 11.08
C ILE A 249 18.07 -18.06 11.79
N ASN A 250 19.03 -18.80 11.22
CA ASN A 250 20.43 -18.84 11.68
C ASN A 250 20.56 -19.10 13.19
N GLY A 251 19.80 -20.08 13.70
CA GLY A 251 19.80 -20.44 15.13
C GLY A 251 19.29 -19.32 16.05
N GLY A 252 18.42 -18.45 15.54
CA GLY A 252 17.85 -17.31 16.26
C GLY A 252 18.69 -16.04 16.23
N GLU A 253 19.87 -16.06 15.60
CA GLU A 253 20.64 -14.83 15.37
C GLU A 253 19.98 -13.96 14.28
N GLY A 254 19.19 -14.52 13.37
CA GLY A 254 18.62 -13.76 12.26
C GLY A 254 19.62 -13.42 11.16
N VAL A 255 19.31 -12.37 10.39
CA VAL A 255 20.12 -11.87 9.26
C VAL A 255 21.02 -10.70 9.71
N PRO A 256 22.15 -10.44 9.04
CA PRO A 256 22.94 -9.25 9.32
C PRO A 256 22.17 -7.97 8.93
N LEU A 257 22.13 -7.00 9.84
CA LEU A 257 21.39 -5.74 9.70
C LEU A 257 22.32 -4.56 9.40
N LEU A 258 23.35 -4.39 10.23
CA LEU A 258 24.26 -3.25 10.22
C LEU A 258 25.70 -3.73 10.41
N ALA A 259 26.64 -3.05 9.76
CA ALA A 259 28.07 -3.21 9.96
C ALA A 259 28.64 -1.97 10.64
N GLU A 260 29.38 -2.16 11.73
CA GLU A 260 30.24 -1.13 12.27
C GLU A 260 31.56 -1.17 11.50
N ILE A 261 31.87 -0.08 10.80
CA ILE A 261 33.13 0.12 10.12
C ILE A 261 34.04 1.01 10.95
N ARG A 262 35.33 0.68 10.98
CA ARG A 262 36.38 1.46 11.65
C ARG A 262 37.53 1.69 10.68
N GLU A 263 38.19 2.85 10.77
CA GLU A 263 39.31 3.15 9.88
C GLU A 263 40.47 2.16 10.08
N LEU A 264 41.07 1.74 8.97
CA LEU A 264 42.24 0.88 8.94
C LEU A 264 43.50 1.56 9.51
N SER A 265 43.52 2.90 9.49
CA SER A 265 44.58 3.72 10.08
C SER A 265 44.83 3.42 11.56
N PHE A 266 43.83 2.86 12.28
CA PHE A 266 43.94 2.46 13.68
C PHE A 266 44.61 1.09 13.92
N LEU A 267 44.91 0.32 12.86
CA LEU A 267 45.45 -1.04 13.01
C LEU A 267 46.97 -1.12 13.11
N ARG A 268 47.70 -0.03 12.82
CA ARG A 268 49.16 0.06 12.92
C ARG A 268 49.60 1.46 13.36
N ASP A 269 50.73 1.58 14.03
CA ASP A 269 51.36 2.87 14.36
C ASP A 269 52.53 3.14 13.41
N ASN A 270 52.27 3.44 12.14
CA ASN A 270 53.33 3.85 11.21
C ASN A 270 52.87 4.82 10.10
N ALA A 271 53.83 5.50 9.46
CA ALA A 271 53.58 6.44 8.37
C ALA A 271 52.89 5.82 7.15
N ALA A 272 52.96 4.49 6.98
CA ALA A 272 52.26 3.78 5.90
C ALA A 272 50.73 3.77 6.06
N ASN A 273 50.19 4.23 7.21
CA ASN A 273 48.76 4.31 7.46
C ASN A 273 48.08 5.58 6.92
N GLU A 274 48.84 6.56 6.43
CA GLU A 274 48.24 7.78 5.87
C GLU A 274 47.35 7.50 4.66
N LYS A 275 47.68 6.48 3.84
CA LYS A 275 46.83 6.03 2.72
C LYS A 275 45.45 5.50 3.16
N PHE A 276 45.30 5.17 4.44
CA PHE A 276 44.07 4.65 5.03
C PHE A 276 43.30 5.67 5.86
N LYS A 277 43.83 6.90 6.02
CA LYS A 277 43.07 7.97 6.67
C LYS A 277 41.89 8.37 5.79
N PHE A 278 40.74 8.55 6.43
CA PHE A 278 39.54 9.04 5.74
C PHE A 278 39.14 10.39 6.32
N LEU A 279 39.30 11.46 5.55
CA LEU A 279 38.80 12.78 5.92
C LEU A 279 37.55 13.08 5.13
N LYS A 280 36.40 13.11 5.82
CA LYS A 280 35.12 13.41 5.17
C LYS A 280 35.12 14.86 4.68
N ASN A 281 34.91 15.07 3.38
CA ASN A 281 34.70 16.39 2.82
C ASN A 281 33.28 16.89 3.18
N SER A 282 33.19 17.80 4.16
CA SER A 282 31.91 18.33 4.66
C SER A 282 31.16 19.14 3.59
N MET A 283 31.88 19.86 2.73
CA MET A 283 31.29 20.64 1.63
C MET A 283 30.65 19.72 0.59
N LEU A 284 31.34 18.65 0.18
CA LEU A 284 30.74 17.63 -0.71
C LEU A 284 29.56 16.92 -0.06
N THR A 285 29.60 16.73 1.26
CA THR A 285 28.47 16.13 1.99
C THR A 285 27.23 17.03 1.90
N GLN A 286 27.38 18.34 2.10
CA GLN A 286 26.27 19.29 1.95
C GLN A 286 25.77 19.39 0.51
N GLN A 287 26.68 19.36 -0.46
CA GLN A 287 26.30 19.35 -1.88
C GLN A 287 25.64 18.03 -2.30
N MET A 288 25.90 16.93 -1.62
CA MET A 288 25.30 15.62 -1.92
C MET A 288 23.77 15.68 -1.84
N ASP A 289 23.22 16.35 -0.84
CA ASP A 289 21.77 16.41 -0.66
C ASP A 289 21.12 17.22 -1.79
N VAL A 290 21.80 18.29 -2.23
CA VAL A 290 21.41 19.07 -3.41
C VAL A 290 21.48 18.22 -4.68
N LEU A 291 22.59 17.49 -4.89
CA LEU A 291 22.77 16.59 -6.02
C LEU A 291 21.69 15.50 -6.05
N ALA A 292 21.43 14.87 -4.91
CA ALA A 292 20.40 13.84 -4.76
C ALA A 292 19.01 14.39 -5.09
N SER A 293 18.69 15.60 -4.62
CA SER A 293 17.42 16.25 -4.94
C SER A 293 17.27 16.57 -6.43
N MET A 294 18.33 17.07 -7.07
CA MET A 294 18.32 17.35 -8.51
C MET A 294 18.19 16.07 -9.34
N PHE A 295 18.94 15.03 -8.98
CA PHE A 295 18.88 13.75 -9.67
C PHE A 295 17.51 13.08 -9.50
N HIS A 296 16.93 13.19 -8.31
CA HIS A 296 15.57 12.72 -8.04
C HIS A 296 14.54 13.41 -8.93
N ASP A 297 14.59 14.75 -9.07
CA ASP A 297 13.70 15.49 -9.98
C ASP A 297 13.80 14.97 -11.42
N LEU A 298 15.02 14.73 -11.92
CA LEU A 298 15.22 14.17 -13.26
C LEU A 298 14.60 12.76 -13.40
N LYS A 299 14.79 11.90 -12.39
CA LYS A 299 14.23 10.55 -12.35
C LYS A 299 12.71 10.57 -12.33
N VAL A 300 12.10 11.34 -11.43
CA VAL A 300 10.64 11.48 -11.33
C VAL A 300 10.06 12.05 -12.63
N THR A 301 10.73 13.03 -13.24
CA THR A 301 10.32 13.57 -14.54
C THR A 301 10.39 12.53 -15.65
N SER A 302 11.43 11.69 -15.66
CA SER A 302 11.60 10.62 -16.64
C SER A 302 10.49 9.58 -16.51
N ASP A 303 10.19 9.16 -15.29
CA ASP A 303 9.13 8.18 -15.01
C ASP A 303 7.76 8.76 -15.43
N ALA A 304 7.48 10.01 -15.04
CA ALA A 304 6.24 10.70 -15.45
C ALA A 304 6.13 10.90 -16.97
N LEU A 305 7.25 11.06 -17.67
CA LEU A 305 7.28 11.13 -19.13
C LEU A 305 6.98 9.77 -19.75
N THR A 306 7.61 8.70 -19.26
CA THR A 306 7.34 7.33 -19.69
C THR A 306 5.86 6.99 -19.50
N ASP A 307 5.32 7.20 -18.31
CA ASP A 307 3.90 6.95 -17.99
C ASP A 307 2.94 7.77 -18.88
N ALA A 308 3.36 8.96 -19.31
CA ALA A 308 2.52 9.81 -20.16
C ALA A 308 2.42 9.30 -21.60
N VAL A 309 3.50 8.68 -22.11
CA VAL A 309 3.58 8.23 -23.51
C VAL A 309 3.33 6.73 -23.67
N GLU A 310 3.36 5.97 -22.58
CA GLU A 310 3.05 4.55 -22.56
C GLU A 310 1.60 4.31 -23.04
N ASP A 311 1.44 3.38 -23.98
CA ASP A 311 0.16 2.99 -24.58
C ASP A 311 -0.66 4.12 -25.23
N VAL A 312 -0.01 5.21 -25.67
CA VAL A 312 -0.66 6.32 -26.41
C VAL A 312 -0.15 6.39 -27.85
N GLU A 313 -1.08 6.30 -28.82
CA GLU A 313 -0.74 6.59 -30.22
C GLU A 313 -0.42 8.08 -30.41
N MET A 314 0.74 8.36 -30.99
CA MET A 314 1.22 9.71 -31.24
C MET A 314 1.42 9.96 -32.74
N THR A 315 1.20 11.19 -33.17
CA THR A 315 1.65 11.66 -34.48
C THR A 315 3.16 11.85 -34.51
N VAL A 316 3.78 11.80 -35.69
CA VAL A 316 5.22 12.06 -35.88
C VAL A 316 5.66 13.38 -35.21
N ALA A 317 4.86 14.45 -35.33
CA ALA A 317 5.18 15.74 -34.71
C ALA A 317 5.11 15.70 -33.17
N GLN A 318 4.25 14.85 -32.59
CA GLN A 318 4.20 14.62 -31.14
C GLN A 318 5.40 13.78 -30.68
N GLU A 319 5.77 12.75 -31.43
CA GLU A 319 6.97 11.94 -31.19
C GLU A 319 8.24 12.80 -31.18
N GLU A 320 8.42 13.69 -32.16
CA GLU A 320 9.57 14.59 -32.21
C GLU A 320 9.64 15.52 -30.98
N LYS A 321 8.50 16.05 -30.54
CA LYS A 321 8.44 16.96 -29.37
C LYS A 321 8.75 16.23 -28.06
N TYR A 322 8.06 15.12 -27.78
CA TYR A 322 8.26 14.34 -26.56
C TYR A 322 9.65 13.67 -26.55
N GLY A 323 10.09 13.19 -27.71
CA GLY A 323 11.46 12.69 -27.92
C GLY A 323 12.51 13.76 -27.67
N GLY A 324 12.29 15.00 -28.11
CA GLY A 324 13.17 16.13 -27.83
C GLY A 324 13.27 16.47 -26.33
N PHE A 325 12.14 16.45 -25.62
CA PHE A 325 12.14 16.64 -24.16
C PHE A 325 12.89 15.50 -23.44
N ASN A 326 12.60 14.25 -23.81
CA ASN A 326 13.27 13.07 -23.25
C ASN A 326 14.78 13.07 -23.53
N TYR A 327 15.20 13.47 -24.74
CA TYR A 327 16.61 13.61 -25.10
C TYR A 327 17.32 14.67 -24.24
N ARG A 328 16.69 15.84 -24.04
CA ARG A 328 17.21 16.87 -23.13
C ARG A 328 17.37 16.34 -21.71
N LEU A 329 16.35 15.64 -21.19
CA LEU A 329 16.37 15.07 -19.84
C LEU A 329 17.47 14.01 -19.69
N SER A 330 17.62 13.13 -20.67
CA SER A 330 18.64 12.08 -20.72
C SER A 330 20.05 12.68 -20.72
N LYS A 331 20.30 13.68 -21.58
CA LYS A 331 21.60 14.37 -21.66
C LYS A 331 22.02 15.02 -20.34
N ILE A 332 21.07 15.61 -19.61
CA ILE A 332 21.35 16.17 -18.28
C ILE A 332 21.62 15.04 -17.28
N SER A 333 20.81 13.98 -17.31
CA SER A 333 20.96 12.81 -16.43
C SER A 333 22.33 12.13 -16.60
N ASP A 334 22.89 12.11 -17.81
CA ASP A 334 24.23 11.55 -18.07
C ASP A 334 25.33 12.24 -17.24
N SER A 335 25.27 13.56 -17.07
CA SER A 335 26.22 14.28 -16.22
C SER A 335 26.08 13.88 -14.74
N PHE A 336 24.88 13.52 -14.29
CA PHE A 336 24.67 12.97 -12.94
C PHE A 336 25.21 11.56 -12.81
N TYR A 337 24.94 10.67 -13.77
CA TYR A 337 25.51 9.32 -13.76
C TYR A 337 27.04 9.35 -13.71
N LYS A 338 27.68 10.22 -14.50
CA LYS A 338 29.14 10.42 -14.47
C LYS A 338 29.62 10.93 -13.11
N ALA A 339 28.93 11.90 -12.51
CA ALA A 339 29.29 12.45 -11.21
C ALA A 339 29.15 11.40 -10.08
N ILE A 340 28.10 10.56 -10.14
CA ILE A 340 27.83 9.51 -9.15
C ILE A 340 28.81 8.34 -9.31
N GLN A 341 29.17 7.96 -10.54
CA GLN A 341 30.16 6.92 -10.81
C GLN A 341 31.55 7.30 -10.26
N ASN A 342 31.92 8.57 -10.33
CA ASN A 342 33.20 9.09 -9.85
C ASN A 342 33.14 9.60 -8.40
N LEU A 343 32.06 9.29 -7.66
CA LEU A 343 31.80 9.86 -6.36
C LEU A 343 32.83 9.43 -5.30
N ASP A 344 33.57 10.40 -4.77
CA ASP A 344 34.47 10.22 -3.64
C ASP A 344 34.29 11.32 -2.59
N LEU A 345 34.04 10.92 -1.33
CA LEU A 345 33.87 11.86 -0.21
C LEU A 345 35.15 12.07 0.59
N ASN A 346 36.25 11.40 0.24
CA ASN A 346 37.51 11.55 0.93
C ASN A 346 38.24 12.81 0.45
N ALA A 347 38.34 13.82 1.31
CA ALA A 347 39.04 15.08 1.03
C ALA A 347 40.54 14.87 0.73
N LEU A 348 41.11 13.73 1.12
CA LEU A 348 42.50 13.37 0.82
C LEU A 348 42.69 12.74 -0.56
N SER A 349 41.60 12.40 -1.27
CA SER A 349 41.70 11.85 -2.62
C SER A 349 41.72 12.95 -3.68
N LYS A 350 42.33 12.66 -4.83
CA LYS A 350 42.33 13.58 -5.98
C LYS A 350 40.93 13.84 -6.54
N THR A 351 40.02 12.88 -6.37
CA THR A 351 38.65 12.92 -6.89
C THR A 351 37.66 13.57 -5.92
N GLY A 352 37.94 13.57 -4.61
CA GLY A 352 37.13 14.20 -3.55
C GLY A 352 37.23 15.74 -3.49
N SER A 353 37.38 16.39 -4.64
CA SER A 353 37.40 17.84 -4.80
C SER A 353 35.99 18.43 -4.64
N ALA A 354 35.88 19.63 -4.05
CA ALA A 354 34.62 20.37 -3.93
C ALA A 354 33.94 20.69 -5.27
N THR A 355 34.63 20.52 -6.40
CA THR A 355 34.13 20.75 -7.74
C THR A 355 33.54 19.51 -8.42
N GLN A 356 33.61 18.33 -7.80
CA GLN A 356 33.21 17.04 -8.41
C GLN A 356 31.78 17.05 -8.97
N PHE A 357 30.85 17.82 -8.37
CA PHE A 357 29.45 17.91 -8.80
C PHE A 357 29.16 19.06 -9.77
N SER A 358 30.15 19.89 -10.10
CA SER A 358 29.94 21.13 -10.85
C SER A 358 29.33 20.89 -12.22
N GLU A 359 29.78 19.85 -12.94
CA GLU A 359 29.23 19.50 -14.26
C GLU A 359 27.74 19.17 -14.17
N ALA A 360 27.35 18.26 -13.26
CA ALA A 360 25.96 17.86 -13.06
C ALA A 360 25.08 19.04 -12.60
N ILE A 361 25.54 19.82 -11.62
CA ILE A 361 24.82 21.00 -11.13
C ILE A 361 24.63 22.03 -12.25
N ASN A 362 25.68 22.30 -13.04
CA ASN A 362 25.60 23.25 -14.15
C ASN A 362 24.70 22.74 -15.29
N ALA A 363 24.74 21.44 -15.58
CA ALA A 363 23.86 20.80 -16.54
C ALA A 363 22.39 20.93 -16.12
N TYR A 364 22.07 20.70 -14.84
CA TYR A 364 20.72 20.87 -14.31
C TYR A 364 20.23 22.34 -14.35
N LYS A 365 21.11 23.28 -14.01
CA LYS A 365 20.81 24.72 -14.03
C LYS A 365 20.56 25.26 -15.44
N GLU A 366 21.21 24.69 -16.45
CA GLU A 366 21.13 25.15 -17.86
C GLU A 366 21.40 26.65 -17.99
N LYS A 367 22.46 27.15 -17.33
CA LYS A 367 22.88 28.57 -17.32
C LYS A 367 21.94 29.53 -16.57
N LYS A 368 20.97 29.04 -15.78
CA LYS A 368 20.19 29.86 -14.84
C LYS A 368 20.90 29.94 -13.48
N GLU A 369 20.85 31.09 -12.82
CA GLU A 369 21.52 31.28 -11.52
C GLU A 369 20.81 30.55 -10.37
N ALA A 370 19.47 30.53 -10.40
CA ALA A 370 18.65 30.02 -9.30
C ALA A 370 18.37 28.50 -9.40
N PHE A 371 18.52 27.82 -8.26
CA PHE A 371 18.01 26.47 -8.04
C PHE A 371 16.53 26.53 -7.69
N LEU A 372 15.70 25.77 -8.40
CA LEU A 372 14.30 25.56 -8.08
C LEU A 372 14.06 24.05 -7.92
N PRO A 373 13.76 23.54 -6.71
CA PRO A 373 13.41 22.14 -6.51
C PRO A 373 12.27 21.72 -7.44
N GLY A 374 12.32 20.53 -8.05
CA GLY A 374 11.24 20.06 -8.94
C GLY A 374 11.10 20.84 -10.26
N LYS A 375 12.19 21.45 -10.74
CA LYS A 375 12.19 22.27 -11.97
C LYS A 375 11.69 21.46 -13.16
N PHE A 376 12.26 20.28 -13.41
CA PHE A 376 11.97 19.51 -14.61
C PHE A 376 10.58 18.88 -14.55
N LEU A 377 10.13 18.46 -13.37
CA LEU A 377 8.77 17.95 -13.21
C LEU A 377 7.72 19.02 -13.55
N ARG A 378 7.89 20.25 -13.03
CA ARG A 378 7.00 21.37 -13.37
C ARG A 378 7.08 21.78 -14.84
N GLU A 379 8.30 21.82 -15.40
CA GLU A 379 8.47 22.07 -16.84
C GLU A 379 7.75 21.01 -17.67
N PHE A 380 7.82 19.73 -17.28
CA PHE A 380 7.14 18.64 -17.97
C PHE A 380 5.61 18.71 -17.83
N GLN A 381 5.09 18.98 -16.63
CA GLN A 381 3.65 19.18 -16.43
C GLN A 381 3.10 20.31 -17.30
N LYS A 382 3.82 21.43 -17.39
CA LYS A 382 3.48 22.54 -18.28
C LYS A 382 3.57 22.13 -19.76
N PHE A 383 4.66 21.46 -20.14
CA PHE A 383 4.88 20.96 -21.50
C PHE A 383 3.74 20.02 -21.95
N LYS A 384 3.32 19.09 -21.08
CA LYS A 384 2.21 18.17 -21.33
C LYS A 384 0.89 18.90 -21.57
N LYS A 385 0.61 19.96 -20.80
CA LYS A 385 -0.58 20.81 -20.97
C LYS A 385 -0.56 21.57 -22.31
N GLU A 386 0.61 22.05 -22.73
CA GLU A 386 0.79 22.78 -23.99
C GLU A 386 0.86 21.87 -25.21
N ASN A 387 1.22 20.60 -25.02
CA ASN A 387 1.41 19.61 -26.08
C ASN A 387 0.64 18.31 -25.74
N PRO A 388 -0.71 18.34 -25.76
CA PRO A 388 -1.51 17.16 -25.49
C PRO A 388 -1.23 16.05 -26.53
N ILE A 389 -1.16 14.80 -26.06
CA ILE A 389 -0.87 13.59 -26.86
C ILE A 389 -2.10 12.69 -26.95
N GLY A 390 -2.32 12.07 -28.11
CA GLY A 390 -3.56 11.39 -28.49
C GLY A 390 -4.51 12.27 -29.33
N ASP A 391 -5.54 11.65 -29.91
CA ASP A 391 -6.53 12.31 -30.79
C ASP A 391 -7.19 13.51 -30.08
N PRO A 392 -7.22 14.74 -30.65
CA PRO A 392 -7.86 15.92 -30.07
C PRO A 392 -9.34 15.72 -29.69
N VAL A 393 -10.06 14.83 -30.37
CA VAL A 393 -11.43 14.44 -30.03
C VAL A 393 -11.44 13.55 -28.80
N LEU A 394 -10.56 12.54 -28.74
CA LEU A 394 -10.37 11.70 -27.54
C LEU A 394 -9.81 12.50 -26.37
N ASN A 395 -8.95 13.49 -26.58
CA ASN A 395 -8.41 14.40 -25.58
C ASN A 395 -9.42 15.47 -25.18
N GLY A 396 -10.27 15.93 -26.09
CA GLY A 396 -11.43 16.74 -25.77
C GLY A 396 -12.44 15.95 -24.95
N ILE A 397 -12.61 14.66 -25.24
CA ILE A 397 -13.40 13.71 -24.46
C ILE A 397 -12.70 13.38 -23.14
N ARG A 398 -11.36 13.24 -23.08
CA ARG A 398 -10.55 12.94 -21.89
C ARG A 398 -10.46 14.14 -20.96
N THR A 399 -10.35 15.35 -21.51
CA THR A 399 -10.39 16.61 -20.78
C THR A 399 -11.81 16.92 -20.34
N LYS A 400 -12.84 16.65 -21.17
CA LYS A 400 -14.23 16.66 -20.70
C LYS A 400 -14.50 15.56 -19.70
N LEU A 401 -13.83 14.42 -19.76
CA LEU A 401 -13.91 13.31 -18.81
C LEU A 401 -13.17 13.64 -17.53
N VAL A 402 -12.08 14.43 -17.57
CA VAL A 402 -11.31 14.91 -16.41
C VAL A 402 -11.99 16.12 -15.78
N ASP A 403 -12.56 17.03 -16.56
CA ASP A 403 -13.41 18.13 -16.10
C ASP A 403 -14.75 17.59 -15.61
N LEU A 404 -15.29 16.52 -16.25
CA LEU A 404 -16.30 15.66 -15.66
C LEU A 404 -15.73 15.01 -14.41
N ARG A 405 -14.52 14.44 -14.37
CA ARG A 405 -13.87 13.77 -13.21
C ARG A 405 -13.53 14.70 -12.05
N GLU A 406 -13.43 16.01 -12.27
CA GLU A 406 -13.19 17.05 -11.28
C GLU A 406 -14.52 17.65 -10.81
N LYS A 407 -15.50 17.82 -11.70
CA LYS A 407 -16.92 18.00 -11.32
C LYS A 407 -17.52 16.74 -10.68
N VAL A 408 -16.91 15.59 -10.97
CA VAL A 408 -17.09 14.26 -10.38
C VAL A 408 -15.96 14.01 -9.39
N GLY A 409 -15.08 14.97 -9.13
CA GLY A 409 -14.03 14.90 -8.09
C GLY A 409 -14.62 15.31 -6.75
N THR A 410 -15.70 16.11 -6.82
CA THR A 410 -16.77 16.20 -5.83
C THR A 410 -17.76 15.02 -5.89
N LEU A 411 -17.53 14.01 -6.74
CA LEU A 411 -18.33 12.77 -6.87
C LEU A 411 -17.39 11.55 -6.81
N ASP A 412 -16.69 11.45 -5.68
CA ASP A 412 -15.92 10.31 -5.18
C ASP A 412 -16.15 9.00 -5.97
N LEU A 413 -15.18 8.63 -6.83
CA LEU A 413 -15.13 7.37 -7.61
C LEU A 413 -14.57 6.19 -6.78
N ARG A 414 -14.91 6.12 -5.49
CA ARG A 414 -15.51 4.88 -4.99
C ARG A 414 -16.84 4.73 -5.76
N PHE A 415 -17.48 3.57 -5.81
CA PHE A 415 -18.93 3.63 -5.99
C PHE A 415 -19.50 4.24 -4.67
N SER A 416 -19.29 5.53 -4.43
CA SER A 416 -19.91 6.33 -3.37
C SER A 416 -21.33 6.60 -3.84
N GLY A 417 -22.13 5.57 -3.61
CA GLY A 417 -23.37 5.41 -4.32
C GLY A 417 -23.86 4.03 -4.03
N GLU A 418 -24.24 3.83 -2.78
CA GLU A 418 -25.40 2.98 -2.49
C GLU A 418 -26.62 3.40 -3.36
N GLU A 419 -26.56 4.58 -4.00
CA GLU A 419 -27.51 5.24 -4.88
C GLU A 419 -27.44 4.92 -6.40
N SER A 420 -26.73 3.89 -6.88
CA SER A 420 -26.77 3.53 -8.32
C SER A 420 -27.70 2.34 -8.62
N ALA A 421 -28.52 2.44 -9.68
CA ALA A 421 -29.36 1.35 -10.18
C ALA A 421 -28.72 0.66 -11.40
N ILE A 422 -28.97 -0.64 -11.54
CA ILE A 422 -28.59 -1.43 -12.70
C ILE A 422 -29.82 -1.72 -13.55
N VAL A 423 -29.72 -1.42 -14.85
CA VAL A 423 -30.71 -1.69 -15.88
C VAL A 423 -30.44 -3.05 -16.49
N PHE A 424 -31.43 -3.92 -16.38
CA PHE A 424 -31.49 -5.21 -17.04
C PHE A 424 -32.26 -5.04 -18.36
N PRO A 425 -31.68 -5.43 -19.50
CA PRO A 425 -32.22 -5.16 -20.82
C PRO A 425 -33.58 -5.84 -21.03
N GLN A 426 -34.46 -5.18 -21.79
CA GLN A 426 -35.79 -5.73 -22.12
C GLN A 426 -35.72 -6.88 -23.14
N THR A 427 -34.61 -7.00 -23.87
CA THR A 427 -34.36 -8.00 -24.92
C THR A 427 -33.13 -8.83 -24.59
N GLY A 428 -33.17 -10.13 -24.86
CA GLY A 428 -32.09 -11.07 -24.57
C GLY A 428 -32.21 -11.70 -23.18
N ASP A 429 -31.52 -12.83 -22.99
CA ASP A 429 -31.68 -13.69 -21.81
C ASP A 429 -30.41 -13.83 -20.95
N ALA A 430 -29.34 -13.08 -21.29
CA ALA A 430 -27.99 -13.34 -20.78
C ALA A 430 -27.46 -12.30 -19.77
N ALA A 431 -28.21 -11.25 -19.44
CA ALA A 431 -27.73 -10.18 -18.56
C ALA A 431 -28.00 -10.46 -17.08
N TYR A 432 -26.96 -10.40 -16.23
CA TYR A 432 -27.05 -10.63 -14.79
C TYR A 432 -25.85 -10.10 -14.02
N LEU A 433 -26.01 -9.87 -12.72
CA LEU A 433 -24.88 -9.68 -11.81
C LEU A 433 -24.54 -10.99 -11.11
N ILE A 434 -23.27 -11.28 -10.89
CA ILE A 434 -22.80 -12.53 -10.27
C ILE A 434 -21.72 -12.26 -9.21
N THR A 435 -21.84 -12.92 -8.07
CA THR A 435 -20.76 -12.98 -7.08
C THR A 435 -20.74 -14.36 -6.42
N LYS A 436 -19.64 -14.72 -5.78
CA LYS A 436 -19.42 -16.05 -5.19
C LYS A 436 -19.16 -15.96 -3.69
N GLY A 437 -19.32 -17.10 -3.03
CA GLY A 437 -18.97 -17.28 -1.63
C GLY A 437 -20.12 -16.92 -0.71
N ALA A 438 -20.39 -17.81 0.22
CA ALA A 438 -21.41 -17.69 1.25
C ALA A 438 -20.99 -18.56 2.44
N PRO A 439 -21.21 -18.14 3.69
CA PRO A 439 -21.21 -19.07 4.82
C PRO A 439 -22.43 -20.00 4.74
N GLU A 440 -22.40 -21.09 5.53
CA GLU A 440 -23.63 -21.86 5.80
C GLU A 440 -24.55 -21.03 6.71
N MET A 441 -25.85 -21.01 6.43
CA MET A 441 -26.80 -20.17 7.18
C MET A 441 -28.06 -20.94 7.57
N SER A 442 -28.53 -20.70 8.79
CA SER A 442 -29.81 -21.23 9.30
C SER A 442 -31.02 -20.44 8.79
N ASN A 443 -30.81 -19.19 8.39
CA ASN A 443 -31.82 -18.36 7.76
C ASN A 443 -31.16 -17.39 6.77
N ILE A 444 -31.97 -16.82 5.88
CA ILE A 444 -31.53 -15.83 4.89
C ILE A 444 -32.60 -14.76 4.72
N MET A 445 -32.16 -13.51 4.63
CA MET A 445 -33.00 -12.40 4.18
C MET A 445 -32.36 -11.73 2.97
N VAL A 446 -33.13 -11.55 1.90
CA VAL A 446 -32.68 -10.83 0.71
C VAL A 446 -33.57 -9.63 0.50
N CYS A 447 -32.99 -8.44 0.55
CA CYS A 447 -33.68 -7.19 0.31
C CYS A 447 -33.13 -6.51 -0.95
N PHE A 448 -34.00 -5.92 -1.76
CA PHE A 448 -33.61 -5.12 -2.93
C PHE A 448 -34.72 -4.14 -3.29
N SER A 449 -34.36 -3.06 -3.97
CA SER A 449 -35.34 -2.17 -4.60
C SER A 449 -35.38 -2.46 -6.09
N SER A 450 -36.58 -2.57 -6.67
CA SER A 450 -36.73 -2.83 -8.10
C SER A 450 -37.88 -2.08 -8.72
N ARG A 451 -37.73 -1.81 -10.02
CA ARG A 451 -38.75 -1.25 -10.90
C ARG A 451 -38.83 -2.12 -12.15
N SER A 452 -39.93 -2.85 -12.30
CA SER A 452 -40.13 -3.71 -13.48
C SER A 452 -40.60 -2.86 -14.68
N LEU A 453 -40.02 -3.11 -15.85
CA LEU A 453 -40.34 -2.37 -17.09
C LEU A 453 -41.16 -3.20 -18.09
N THR A 454 -41.56 -4.42 -17.75
CA THR A 454 -42.36 -5.29 -18.62
C THR A 454 -43.58 -5.83 -17.90
N GLU A 455 -44.71 -5.91 -18.61
CA GLU A 455 -45.95 -6.45 -18.06
C GLU A 455 -46.00 -7.98 -18.21
N LYS A 456 -46.44 -8.67 -17.14
CA LYS A 456 -47.00 -10.04 -17.18
C LYS A 456 -46.11 -11.15 -17.76
N THR A 457 -44.85 -11.22 -17.33
CA THR A 457 -44.03 -12.43 -17.52
C THR A 457 -43.43 -12.87 -16.18
N PRO A 458 -43.24 -14.17 -15.95
CA PRO A 458 -42.43 -14.62 -14.81
C PRO A 458 -41.02 -14.02 -14.88
N GLN A 459 -40.49 -13.58 -13.73
CA GLN A 459 -39.16 -12.95 -13.63
C GLN A 459 -38.42 -13.43 -12.40
N THR A 460 -37.11 -13.60 -12.52
CA THR A 460 -36.21 -13.94 -11.42
C THR A 460 -35.40 -12.70 -11.02
N TYR A 461 -35.66 -12.19 -9.83
CA TYR A 461 -34.94 -11.03 -9.28
C TYR A 461 -33.60 -11.44 -8.68
N PHE A 462 -33.58 -12.56 -7.97
CA PHE A 462 -32.43 -13.03 -7.22
C PHE A 462 -32.40 -14.55 -7.15
N SER A 463 -31.23 -15.15 -7.33
CA SER A 463 -31.02 -16.57 -7.11
C SER A 463 -29.70 -16.86 -6.41
N TYR A 464 -29.71 -17.92 -5.61
CA TYR A 464 -28.55 -18.52 -4.99
C TYR A 464 -28.52 -20.01 -5.35
N SER A 465 -27.40 -20.46 -5.90
CA SER A 465 -27.21 -21.84 -6.33
C SER A 465 -25.90 -22.42 -5.80
N VAL A 466 -25.91 -23.72 -5.56
CA VAL A 466 -24.74 -24.52 -5.23
C VAL A 466 -24.68 -25.70 -6.20
N PRO A 467 -23.52 -26.38 -6.38
CA PRO A 467 -23.42 -27.50 -7.31
C PRO A 467 -24.49 -28.59 -7.11
N SER A 468 -24.99 -28.78 -5.89
CA SER A 468 -26.02 -29.76 -5.55
C SER A 468 -27.46 -29.27 -5.71
N SER A 469 -27.70 -27.97 -5.93
CA SER A 469 -29.05 -27.40 -6.09
C SER A 469 -29.02 -26.05 -6.79
N ASN A 470 -29.71 -25.95 -7.93
CA ASN A 470 -29.87 -24.70 -8.68
C ASN A 470 -30.78 -23.67 -7.97
N HIS A 471 -31.58 -24.11 -7.00
CA HIS A 471 -32.47 -23.25 -6.20
C HIS A 471 -32.16 -23.39 -4.72
N ALA A 472 -30.91 -23.21 -4.30
CA ALA A 472 -30.62 -23.16 -2.86
C ALA A 472 -31.39 -22.00 -2.18
N PHE A 473 -31.67 -20.92 -2.91
CA PHE A 473 -32.71 -19.94 -2.60
C PHE A 473 -33.06 -19.15 -3.88
N LYS A 474 -34.33 -18.82 -4.15
CA LYS A 474 -34.70 -17.97 -5.29
C LYS A 474 -35.90 -17.07 -4.97
N ALA A 475 -35.78 -15.79 -5.31
CA ALA A 475 -36.87 -14.81 -5.26
C ALA A 475 -37.30 -14.45 -6.69
N ALA A 476 -38.57 -14.67 -7.01
CA ALA A 476 -39.12 -14.51 -8.35
C ALA A 476 -40.58 -14.06 -8.31
N SER A 477 -41.14 -13.75 -9.47
CA SER A 477 -42.56 -13.50 -9.68
C SER A 477 -43.15 -14.43 -10.73
N ASP A 478 -44.45 -14.75 -10.61
CA ASP A 478 -45.17 -15.47 -11.65
C ASP A 478 -45.86 -14.54 -12.66
N ALA A 479 -46.51 -15.12 -13.67
CA ALA A 479 -47.20 -14.37 -14.72
C ALA A 479 -48.34 -13.47 -14.19
N ASP A 480 -48.88 -13.77 -13.00
CA ASP A 480 -49.92 -12.97 -12.35
C ASP A 480 -49.33 -11.85 -11.46
N GLY A 481 -47.99 -11.75 -11.42
CA GLY A 481 -47.27 -10.80 -10.57
C GLY A 481 -47.30 -11.16 -9.08
N ARG A 482 -47.51 -12.43 -8.74
CA ARG A 482 -47.37 -12.89 -7.34
C ARG A 482 -45.92 -13.19 -7.03
N MET A 483 -45.48 -12.79 -5.83
CA MET A 483 -44.14 -13.06 -5.36
C MET A 483 -43.96 -14.52 -4.97
N MET A 484 -42.81 -15.08 -5.30
CA MET A 484 -42.48 -16.48 -5.09
C MET A 484 -41.10 -16.62 -4.43
N VAL A 485 -41.04 -17.50 -3.45
CA VAL A 485 -39.78 -17.99 -2.86
C VAL A 485 -39.64 -19.46 -3.20
N PHE A 486 -38.49 -19.85 -3.74
CA PHE A 486 -38.16 -21.25 -4.01
C PHE A 486 -37.05 -21.74 -3.10
N TRP A 487 -37.18 -23.00 -2.71
CA TRP A 487 -36.15 -23.79 -2.08
C TRP A 487 -36.12 -25.19 -2.71
N GLY A 488 -35.06 -25.50 -3.45
CA GLY A 488 -34.96 -26.70 -4.27
C GLY A 488 -36.14 -26.82 -5.24
N THR A 489 -36.95 -27.86 -5.05
CA THR A 489 -38.17 -28.12 -5.82
C THR A 489 -39.44 -27.56 -5.16
N SER A 490 -39.34 -27.04 -3.95
CA SER A 490 -40.46 -26.45 -3.22
C SER A 490 -40.59 -24.97 -3.53
N GLN A 491 -41.82 -24.46 -3.57
CA GLN A 491 -42.10 -23.03 -3.78
C GLN A 491 -43.28 -22.57 -2.93
N VAL A 492 -43.26 -21.30 -2.54
CA VAL A 492 -44.39 -20.65 -1.87
C VAL A 492 -44.71 -19.35 -2.61
N LYS A 493 -46.00 -19.09 -2.83
CA LYS A 493 -46.49 -17.88 -3.50
C LYS A 493 -47.18 -16.92 -2.52
N PHE A 494 -46.97 -15.62 -2.69
CA PHE A 494 -47.53 -14.56 -1.85
C PHE A 494 -48.37 -13.58 -2.69
N GLY A 495 -49.48 -13.10 -2.12
CA GLY A 495 -50.42 -12.17 -2.76
C GLY A 495 -51.71 -12.78 -3.30
N THR A 496 -52.68 -11.89 -3.59
CA THR A 496 -53.88 -12.21 -4.37
C THR A 496 -53.66 -11.85 -5.84
N SER A 497 -54.48 -12.39 -6.76
CA SER A 497 -54.39 -12.13 -8.21
C SER A 497 -54.63 -10.67 -8.63
N ARG A 498 -54.79 -9.74 -7.67
CA ARG A 498 -54.85 -8.30 -7.91
C ARG A 498 -53.54 -7.64 -7.46
N LYS A 499 -52.66 -7.43 -8.45
CA LYS A 499 -51.68 -6.32 -8.51
C LYS A 499 -50.70 -6.14 -7.32
N LEU A 500 -49.91 -7.15 -6.95
CA LEU A 500 -48.74 -6.92 -6.06
C LEU A 500 -47.54 -6.30 -6.78
N ILE A 501 -47.31 -6.66 -8.04
CA ILE A 501 -46.21 -6.13 -8.89
C ILE A 501 -46.77 -5.17 -9.96
N ALA A 502 -48.09 -5.10 -10.11
CA ALA A 502 -48.68 -4.80 -11.40
C ALA A 502 -48.63 -3.31 -11.77
N ASP A 503 -47.75 -3.08 -12.74
CA ASP A 503 -47.90 -2.13 -13.84
C ASP A 503 -47.78 -0.64 -13.50
N ASP A 504 -47.47 -0.26 -12.26
CA ASP A 504 -47.24 1.15 -11.95
C ASP A 504 -45.93 1.67 -12.55
N ARG A 505 -45.00 0.77 -12.92
CA ARG A 505 -43.64 1.12 -13.35
C ARG A 505 -42.97 2.03 -12.31
N GLU A 506 -43.33 1.85 -11.04
CA GLU A 506 -42.75 2.54 -9.90
C GLU A 506 -41.73 1.62 -9.22
N TRP A 507 -40.94 2.23 -8.35
CA TRP A 507 -39.98 1.51 -7.54
C TRP A 507 -40.63 0.95 -6.28
N HIS A 508 -40.28 -0.29 -5.95
CA HIS A 508 -40.65 -0.93 -4.69
C HIS A 508 -39.44 -1.58 -4.03
N SER A 509 -39.37 -1.44 -2.72
CA SER A 509 -38.47 -2.23 -1.89
C SER A 509 -39.11 -3.59 -1.59
N TRP A 510 -38.35 -4.65 -1.79
CA TRP A 510 -38.77 -6.03 -1.53
C TRP A 510 -37.81 -6.69 -0.57
N CYS A 511 -38.34 -7.41 0.41
CA CYS A 511 -37.53 -8.29 1.25
C CYS A 511 -38.15 -9.68 1.36
N PHE A 512 -37.30 -10.70 1.20
CA PHE A 512 -37.66 -12.11 1.24
C PHE A 512 -36.88 -12.78 2.36
N TYR A 513 -37.59 -13.36 3.32
CA TYR A 513 -37.02 -14.08 4.46
C TYR A 513 -37.35 -15.57 4.37
N TRP A 514 -36.40 -16.41 4.75
CA TRP A 514 -36.61 -17.83 5.02
C TRP A 514 -35.74 -18.30 6.19
N ASP A 515 -36.25 -19.23 7.02
CA ASP A 515 -35.49 -19.88 8.09
C ASP A 515 -35.63 -21.41 8.12
N ASP A 516 -34.80 -22.07 8.93
CA ASP A 516 -34.74 -23.52 9.09
C ASP A 516 -35.98 -24.14 9.78
N SER A 517 -36.87 -23.34 10.37
CA SER A 517 -38.20 -23.79 10.78
C SER A 517 -39.15 -23.93 9.58
N GLY A 518 -38.75 -23.41 8.43
CA GLY A 518 -39.51 -23.34 7.19
C GLY A 518 -40.44 -22.12 7.11
N THR A 519 -40.28 -21.14 8.01
CA THR A 519 -41.00 -19.87 7.93
C THR A 519 -40.50 -19.11 6.71
N THR A 520 -41.41 -18.58 5.90
CA THR A 520 -41.12 -17.70 4.76
C THR A 520 -41.95 -16.44 4.83
N ILE A 521 -41.30 -15.28 4.72
CA ILE A 521 -41.97 -13.97 4.84
C ILE A 521 -41.58 -13.09 3.65
N VAL A 522 -42.56 -12.36 3.11
CA VAL A 522 -42.33 -11.36 2.07
C VAL A 522 -42.81 -10.00 2.56
N TYR A 523 -41.97 -8.99 2.36
CA TYR A 523 -42.28 -7.59 2.62
C TYR A 523 -42.21 -6.77 1.34
N ARG A 524 -43.10 -5.77 1.22
CA ARG A 524 -43.07 -4.72 0.19
C ARG A 524 -43.07 -3.37 0.89
N ASP A 525 -42.09 -2.51 0.61
CA ASP A 525 -41.98 -1.18 1.20
C ASP A 525 -42.06 -1.22 2.75
N ALA A 526 -41.44 -2.26 3.33
CA ALA A 526 -41.48 -2.65 4.75
C ALA A 526 -42.84 -3.13 5.30
N ASP A 527 -43.91 -3.14 4.51
CA ASP A 527 -45.19 -3.74 4.89
C ASP A 527 -45.19 -5.25 4.64
N LEU A 528 -45.77 -5.99 5.58
CA LEU A 528 -45.94 -7.44 5.46
C LEU A 528 -46.89 -7.79 4.31
N VAL A 529 -46.39 -8.52 3.32
CA VAL A 529 -47.21 -9.10 2.24
C VAL A 529 -47.82 -10.43 2.69
N GLY A 530 -47.06 -11.22 3.45
CA GLY A 530 -47.55 -12.44 4.09
C GLY A 530 -46.44 -13.28 4.69
N GLU A 531 -46.84 -14.18 5.58
CA GLU A 531 -46.00 -15.18 6.24
C GLU A 531 -46.63 -16.57 6.01
N LYS A 532 -45.79 -17.55 5.70
CA LYS A 532 -46.18 -18.93 5.41
C LYS A 532 -45.12 -19.90 5.89
N ASP A 533 -45.53 -21.06 6.36
CA ASP A 533 -44.63 -22.07 6.92
C ASP A 533 -44.55 -23.33 6.06
N GLY A 534 -43.56 -24.17 6.35
CA GLY A 534 -43.49 -25.55 5.87
C GLY A 534 -42.61 -25.80 4.63
N ILE A 535 -41.88 -24.79 4.14
CA ILE A 535 -40.90 -25.00 3.06
C ILE A 535 -39.52 -25.32 3.63
N ALA A 536 -38.97 -26.48 3.24
CA ALA A 536 -37.60 -26.89 3.58
C ALA A 536 -37.26 -26.94 5.09
N VAL A 537 -38.22 -27.34 5.91
CA VAL A 537 -38.04 -27.50 7.37
C VAL A 537 -36.82 -28.37 7.70
N GLY A 538 -35.98 -27.88 8.62
CA GLY A 538 -34.76 -28.52 9.11
C GLY A 538 -33.58 -28.47 8.13
N LYS A 539 -33.69 -27.72 7.03
CA LYS A 539 -32.58 -27.50 6.09
C LYS A 539 -31.76 -26.27 6.47
N LYS A 540 -30.59 -26.13 5.84
CA LYS A 540 -29.73 -24.96 5.93
C LYS A 540 -29.37 -24.47 4.54
N VAL A 541 -29.08 -23.18 4.40
CA VAL A 541 -28.51 -22.60 3.17
C VAL A 541 -27.07 -23.10 3.08
N PRO A 542 -26.69 -23.89 2.06
CA PRO A 542 -25.34 -24.46 1.99
C PRO A 542 -24.30 -23.39 1.69
N ALA A 543 -23.06 -23.56 2.18
CA ALA A 543 -21.95 -22.64 1.94
C ALA A 543 -21.40 -22.68 0.51
N GLY A 544 -20.63 -21.65 0.13
CA GLY A 544 -19.76 -21.67 -1.06
C GLY A 544 -20.45 -21.51 -2.43
N GLY A 545 -21.73 -21.14 -2.46
CA GLY A 545 -22.49 -21.03 -3.70
C GLY A 545 -22.26 -19.74 -4.50
N THR A 546 -23.10 -19.59 -5.53
CA THR A 546 -23.12 -18.48 -6.48
C THR A 546 -24.39 -17.66 -6.30
N TRP A 547 -24.23 -16.35 -6.14
CA TRP A 547 -25.30 -15.38 -6.06
C TRP A 547 -25.51 -14.73 -7.42
N VAL A 548 -26.76 -14.57 -7.84
CA VAL A 548 -27.12 -13.97 -9.12
C VAL A 548 -28.27 -12.98 -8.94
N VAL A 549 -28.12 -11.78 -9.50
CA VAL A 549 -29.18 -10.77 -9.55
C VAL A 549 -29.66 -10.61 -10.99
N GLY A 550 -30.98 -10.58 -11.15
CA GLY A 550 -31.68 -10.36 -12.41
C GLY A 550 -31.79 -11.57 -13.33
N ASN A 551 -31.31 -12.74 -12.90
CA ASN A 551 -31.43 -13.98 -13.66
C ASN A 551 -31.23 -15.21 -12.77
N GLU A 552 -31.40 -16.38 -13.38
CA GLU A 552 -31.05 -17.68 -12.82
C GLU A 552 -29.83 -18.22 -13.56
N LYS A 553 -28.73 -18.53 -12.86
CA LYS A 553 -27.54 -19.12 -13.51
C LYS A 553 -27.54 -20.65 -13.46
N VAL A 554 -27.16 -21.15 -14.63
CA VAL A 554 -27.18 -22.49 -15.21
C VAL A 554 -25.95 -23.32 -14.82
N ASN A 555 -26.18 -24.49 -14.21
CA ASN A 555 -25.45 -25.70 -14.56
C ASN A 555 -26.26 -26.39 -15.68
N GLU A 556 -25.61 -26.57 -16.82
CA GLU A 556 -25.99 -27.31 -18.04
C GLU A 556 -27.47 -27.67 -18.32
N ALA A 557 -27.92 -27.22 -19.50
CA ALA A 557 -28.82 -27.90 -20.43
C ALA A 557 -30.35 -27.73 -20.38
N LYS A 558 -31.01 -27.14 -19.37
CA LYS A 558 -32.49 -26.98 -19.45
C LYS A 558 -33.14 -26.05 -18.42
N THR A 559 -32.70 -24.79 -18.31
CA THR A 559 -33.45 -23.80 -17.51
C THR A 559 -34.24 -22.88 -18.43
N VAL A 560 -35.55 -22.75 -18.18
CA VAL A 560 -36.36 -21.68 -18.75
C VAL A 560 -35.88 -20.38 -18.09
N LEU A 561 -35.00 -19.65 -18.77
CA LEU A 561 -34.52 -18.35 -18.31
C LEU A 561 -35.73 -17.41 -18.20
N THR A 562 -35.98 -16.91 -17.00
CA THR A 562 -36.98 -15.86 -16.75
C THR A 562 -36.23 -14.63 -16.25
N PRO A 563 -35.42 -13.99 -17.12
CA PRO A 563 -34.60 -12.86 -16.71
C PRO A 563 -35.48 -11.72 -16.22
N PHE A 564 -35.01 -11.01 -15.20
CA PHE A 564 -35.63 -9.76 -14.78
C PHE A 564 -35.41 -8.70 -15.86
N LYS A 565 -36.44 -7.89 -16.12
CA LYS A 565 -36.41 -6.82 -17.11
C LYS A 565 -36.85 -5.52 -16.44
N GLY A 566 -35.89 -4.65 -16.17
CA GLY A 566 -36.14 -3.43 -15.42
C GLY A 566 -34.91 -2.92 -14.70
N GLU A 567 -35.11 -2.22 -13.60
CA GLU A 567 -34.06 -1.59 -12.81
C GLU A 567 -34.00 -2.24 -11.42
N ILE A 568 -32.81 -2.56 -10.91
CA ILE A 568 -32.58 -3.04 -9.52
C ILE A 568 -31.50 -2.17 -8.85
N THR A 569 -31.70 -1.85 -7.58
CA THR A 569 -30.70 -1.21 -6.72
C THR A 569 -30.78 -1.75 -5.30
N ASN A 570 -29.79 -1.39 -4.46
CA ASN A 570 -29.77 -1.66 -3.03
C ASN A 570 -29.99 -3.14 -2.65
N VAL A 571 -29.34 -4.07 -3.37
CA VAL A 571 -29.43 -5.51 -3.08
C VAL A 571 -28.56 -5.84 -1.88
N ASN A 572 -29.16 -6.31 -0.78
CA ASN A 572 -28.45 -6.75 0.41
C ASN A 572 -28.94 -8.14 0.84
N VAL A 573 -27.98 -8.99 1.21
CA VAL A 573 -28.22 -10.35 1.71
C VAL A 573 -27.76 -10.41 3.16
N TYR A 574 -28.64 -10.88 4.02
CA TYR A 574 -28.39 -11.08 5.44
C TYR A 574 -28.46 -12.55 5.80
N GLY A 575 -27.60 -12.98 6.72
CA GLY A 575 -27.54 -14.35 7.21
C GLY A 575 -27.63 -14.37 8.72
N ASN A 576 -28.29 -15.38 9.28
CA ASN A 576 -28.57 -15.47 10.72
C ASN A 576 -29.24 -14.19 11.27
N PHE A 577 -30.21 -13.68 10.51
CA PHE A 577 -31.00 -12.48 10.78
C PHE A 577 -32.27 -12.81 11.60
N ASP A 578 -32.59 -12.02 12.62
CA ASP A 578 -33.81 -12.19 13.41
C ASP A 578 -35.00 -11.51 12.69
N LYS A 579 -36.00 -12.29 12.28
CA LYS A 579 -37.20 -11.76 11.60
C LYS A 579 -37.93 -10.69 12.40
N ASN A 580 -37.85 -10.73 13.73
CA ASN A 580 -38.49 -9.74 14.60
C ASN A 580 -37.75 -8.40 14.63
N GLU A 581 -36.46 -8.38 14.30
CA GLU A 581 -35.65 -7.16 14.20
C GLU A 581 -36.17 -6.29 13.03
N PHE A 582 -36.44 -6.90 11.88
CA PHE A 582 -36.95 -6.16 10.71
C PHE A 582 -38.30 -5.47 10.96
N GLN A 583 -39.21 -6.15 11.66
CA GLN A 583 -40.54 -5.59 11.95
C GLN A 583 -40.47 -4.40 12.91
N LYS A 584 -39.57 -4.45 13.90
CA LYS A 584 -39.36 -3.34 14.85
C LYS A 584 -38.80 -2.10 14.15
N ASP A 585 -37.93 -2.32 13.17
CA ASP A 585 -37.22 -1.25 12.47
C ASP A 585 -37.85 -0.90 11.11
N ALA A 586 -39.08 -1.33 10.83
CA ALA A 586 -39.74 -1.11 9.54
C ALA A 586 -39.74 0.36 9.08
N VAL A 587 -39.88 1.32 10.00
CA VAL A 587 -39.79 2.76 9.71
C VAL A 587 -38.37 3.17 9.31
N ALA A 588 -37.37 2.70 10.04
CA ALA A 588 -35.96 2.97 9.73
C ALA A 588 -35.56 2.29 8.41
N TYR A 589 -36.05 1.09 8.15
CA TYR A 589 -35.86 0.40 6.88
C TYR A 589 -36.51 1.16 5.72
N ARG A 590 -37.75 1.66 5.86
CA ARG A 590 -38.39 2.50 4.82
C ARG A 590 -37.50 3.69 4.46
N VAL A 591 -37.08 4.45 5.46
CA VAL A 591 -36.23 5.63 5.28
C VAL A 591 -34.91 5.24 4.61
N THR A 592 -34.20 4.24 5.14
CA THR A 592 -32.91 3.82 4.57
C THR A 592 -33.03 3.21 3.17
N SER A 593 -34.12 2.49 2.88
CA SER A 593 -34.37 1.92 1.56
C SER A 593 -34.72 2.98 0.54
N SER A 594 -35.55 3.98 0.88
CA SER A 594 -35.94 5.09 -0.01
C SER A 594 -34.87 6.17 -0.16
N THR A 595 -33.87 6.21 0.74
CA THR A 595 -32.72 7.13 0.62
C THR A 595 -31.42 6.40 0.28
N CYS A 596 -31.48 5.10 -0.03
CA CYS A 596 -30.32 4.24 -0.31
C CYS A 596 -29.18 4.45 0.67
N ARG A 597 -29.50 4.61 1.96
CA ARG A 597 -28.51 4.72 3.03
C ARG A 597 -27.98 3.33 3.38
N PRO A 598 -26.85 3.26 4.09
CA PRO A 598 -26.30 1.97 4.48
C PRO A 598 -27.32 1.20 5.28
N SER A 599 -27.39 -0.10 5.03
CA SER A 599 -28.27 -0.97 5.77
C SER A 599 -28.00 -0.82 7.27
N ILE A 600 -29.07 -0.61 8.04
CA ILE A 600 -29.02 -0.49 9.51
C ILE A 600 -28.65 -1.80 10.19
N TYR A 601 -28.81 -2.93 9.50
CA TYR A 601 -28.56 -4.26 10.04
C TYR A 601 -27.09 -4.68 9.87
N LYS A 602 -26.53 -5.29 10.91
CA LYS A 602 -25.09 -5.64 10.99
C LYS A 602 -24.72 -6.97 10.32
N ASN A 603 -25.69 -7.85 10.09
CA ASN A 603 -25.45 -9.23 9.63
C ASN A 603 -25.44 -9.36 8.09
N ILE A 604 -24.82 -8.40 7.40
CA ILE A 604 -24.73 -8.38 5.93
C ILE A 604 -23.69 -9.41 5.48
N ILE A 605 -24.12 -10.34 4.64
CA ILE A 605 -23.27 -11.35 3.99
C ILE A 605 -22.82 -10.89 2.61
N LYS A 606 -23.71 -10.20 1.88
CA LYS A 606 -23.40 -9.54 0.61
C LYS A 606 -24.14 -8.20 0.55
N SER A 607 -23.39 -7.13 0.34
CA SER A 607 -23.89 -5.79 0.11
C SER A 607 -24.10 -5.52 -1.38
N TRP A 608 -24.80 -4.43 -1.70
CA TRP A 608 -25.00 -4.03 -3.10
C TRP A 608 -23.68 -3.82 -3.86
N ASN A 609 -22.66 -3.32 -3.16
CA ASN A 609 -21.32 -3.11 -3.72
C ASN A 609 -20.65 -4.43 -4.13
N ASP A 610 -20.92 -5.54 -3.44
CA ASP A 610 -20.35 -6.86 -3.75
C ASP A 610 -20.88 -7.46 -5.06
N PHE A 611 -22.05 -6.98 -5.53
CA PHE A 611 -22.64 -7.40 -6.80
C PHE A 611 -22.19 -6.51 -7.96
N LYS A 612 -21.84 -5.25 -7.70
CA LYS A 612 -21.38 -4.26 -8.71
C LYS A 612 -19.97 -4.53 -9.28
N ILE A 613 -19.34 -5.63 -8.93
CA ILE A 613 -18.06 -6.07 -9.51
C ILE A 613 -18.22 -7.20 -10.55
N GLY A 614 -19.39 -7.85 -10.62
CA GLY A 614 -19.59 -9.06 -11.41
C GLY A 614 -20.62 -8.93 -12.51
N PHE A 615 -20.36 -8.07 -13.50
CA PHE A 615 -21.26 -7.85 -14.64
C PHE A 615 -21.18 -8.99 -15.65
N ALA A 616 -22.33 -9.48 -16.11
CA ALA A 616 -22.44 -10.37 -17.26
C ALA A 616 -23.54 -9.88 -18.21
N GLY A 617 -23.25 -9.83 -19.51
CA GLY A 617 -24.17 -9.34 -20.55
C GLY A 617 -24.33 -7.81 -20.58
N ASP A 618 -25.32 -7.33 -21.32
CA ASP A 618 -25.52 -5.91 -21.66
C ASP A 618 -26.27 -5.13 -20.55
N LEU A 619 -25.66 -5.03 -19.37
CA LEU A 619 -26.18 -4.23 -18.26
C LEU A 619 -25.79 -2.75 -18.41
N LYS A 620 -26.68 -1.84 -17.99
CA LYS A 620 -26.39 -0.39 -17.92
C LYS A 620 -26.50 0.12 -16.50
N VAL A 621 -25.69 1.11 -16.14
CA VAL A 621 -25.78 1.79 -14.84
C VAL A 621 -26.58 3.08 -15.01
N LEU A 622 -27.57 3.30 -14.14
CA LEU A 622 -28.28 4.57 -14.03
C LEU A 622 -27.75 5.36 -12.84
N SER A 623 -27.45 6.64 -13.10
CA SER A 623 -27.06 7.63 -12.09
C SER A 623 -28.24 8.18 -11.29
N LYS A 624 -29.49 7.93 -11.73
CA LYS A 624 -30.72 8.23 -11.00
C LYS A 624 -31.42 6.91 -10.67
N ASN A 625 -31.78 6.69 -9.41
CA ASN A 625 -32.36 5.43 -8.95
C ASN A 625 -33.61 5.66 -8.07
N PHE A 626 -34.01 4.64 -7.30
CA PHE A 626 -35.10 4.72 -6.31
C PHE A 626 -34.97 5.89 -5.32
N CYS A 627 -33.75 6.37 -5.09
CA CYS A 627 -33.36 7.19 -3.95
C CYS A 627 -33.03 8.65 -4.31
N THR A 628 -33.10 9.00 -5.60
CA THR A 628 -32.68 10.30 -6.17
C THR A 628 -33.68 10.84 -7.19
#